data_AF-A0A9D7T1P7-F1
#
_entry.id   AF-A0A9D7T1P7-F1
#
_cell.length_a   1.000
_cell.length_b   1.000
_cell.length_c   1.000
_cell.angle_alpha   90.00
_cell.angle_beta   90.00
_cell.angle_gamma   90.00
#
_symmetry.space_group_name_H-M   'P 1'
#
loop_
_entity.id
_entity.type
_entity.pdbx_description
1 polymer ?
#
loop_
_entity_poly.entity_id
_entity_poly.type
_entity_poly.pdbx_seq_one_letter_code
_entity_poly.pdbx_strand_id
1 'polypeptide(L)'
;MNAKRLVGIAVLGIAAGLTAFANSGKILLMNDEWTLSDTGFSTGADAGQFARNIGSWATGGSTGNFLAYSTNFGLTGSGLSSTMTSAGHSWTVGTATTFNLPTLSSYNAIFLSGNAADNQVLINYVNAGGTVILEGGTGWAGSAAEAAQWNTFLNAFGLGFGSSYNGVEGNIAISNPHTLFQGVNSLYQNNGNDALDINISDPNAKVLASLDGHGLYAVYEQQNRNVPDASNTLALLSGAIVGVLFLRRRYFA
;
A
#
# COMPACT_ATOMS: atom_id res chain seq x y z
N MET A 1 34.13 -58.34 -27.63
CA MET A 1 33.78 -57.24 -28.55
C MET A 1 32.43 -56.64 -28.14
N ASN A 2 32.50 -55.43 -27.56
CA ASN A 2 31.54 -54.31 -27.52
C ASN A 2 30.06 -54.55 -27.15
N ALA A 3 29.78 -54.50 -25.85
CA ALA A 3 28.46 -54.10 -25.33
C ALA A 3 28.27 -52.58 -25.48
N LYS A 4 27.24 -52.18 -26.21
CA LYS A 4 26.83 -50.78 -26.40
C LYS A 4 26.28 -50.23 -25.07
N ARG A 5 26.94 -49.21 -24.50
CA ARG A 5 26.40 -48.43 -23.38
C ARG A 5 25.45 -47.37 -23.94
N LEU A 6 24.15 -47.51 -23.64
CA LEU A 6 23.19 -46.42 -23.79
C LEU A 6 23.45 -45.38 -22.70
N VAL A 7 23.79 -44.16 -23.12
CA VAL A 7 23.83 -42.98 -22.25
C VAL A 7 22.43 -42.36 -22.27
N GLY A 8 21.69 -42.55 -21.18
CA GLY A 8 20.45 -41.82 -20.95
C GLY A 8 20.76 -40.39 -20.51
N ILE A 9 20.42 -39.41 -21.35
CA ILE A 9 20.43 -37.99 -20.98
C ILE A 9 19.17 -37.74 -20.15
N ALA A 10 19.33 -37.54 -18.84
CA ALA A 10 18.27 -37.01 -18.00
C ALA A 10 18.27 -35.48 -18.14
N VAL A 11 17.26 -34.93 -18.82
CA VAL A 11 16.99 -33.49 -18.82
C VAL A 11 16.24 -33.17 -17.54
N LEU A 12 16.91 -32.56 -16.57
CA LEU A 12 16.26 -31.96 -15.41
C LEU A 12 15.65 -30.61 -15.85
N GLY A 13 14.34 -30.57 -16.04
CA GLY A 13 13.61 -29.32 -16.21
C GLY A 13 13.55 -28.59 -14.87
N ILE A 14 14.29 -27.49 -14.74
CA ILE A 14 14.13 -26.56 -13.62
C ILE A 14 12.89 -25.72 -13.93
N ALA A 15 11.77 -26.07 -13.31
CA ALA A 15 10.62 -25.17 -13.24
C ALA A 15 11.00 -24.00 -12.32
N ALA A 16 11.36 -22.86 -12.91
CA ALA A 16 11.43 -21.60 -12.18
C ALA A 16 10.00 -21.21 -11.78
N GLY A 17 9.59 -21.63 -10.59
CA GLY A 17 8.38 -21.10 -9.97
C GLY A 17 8.58 -19.61 -9.70
N LEU A 18 7.94 -18.76 -10.49
CA LEU A 18 7.70 -17.37 -10.12
C LEU A 18 6.86 -17.38 -8.85
N THR A 19 7.51 -17.34 -7.69
CA THR A 19 6.84 -16.98 -6.45
C THR A 19 6.52 -15.50 -6.57
N ALA A 20 5.31 -15.19 -7.05
CA ALA A 20 4.72 -13.89 -6.79
C ALA A 20 4.69 -13.77 -5.26
N PHE A 21 5.52 -12.90 -4.71
CA PHE A 21 5.34 -12.48 -3.32
C PHE A 21 3.94 -11.88 -3.29
N ALA A 22 3.02 -12.53 -2.58
CA ALA A 22 1.77 -11.90 -2.24
C ALA A 22 2.14 -10.61 -1.50
N ASN A 23 1.87 -9.46 -2.12
CA ASN A 23 2.13 -8.20 -1.46
C ASN A 23 1.24 -8.16 -0.22
N SER A 24 1.79 -7.72 0.91
CA SER A 24 0.99 -7.61 2.12
C SER A 24 0.04 -6.41 1.96
N GLY A 25 -1.22 -6.58 2.35
CA GLY A 25 -2.24 -5.53 2.24
C GLY A 25 -1.85 -4.28 3.02
N LYS A 26 -2.17 -3.11 2.47
CA LYS A 26 -1.80 -1.82 3.06
C LYS A 26 -2.94 -0.82 3.06
N ILE A 27 -2.97 0.03 4.08
CA ILE A 27 -3.87 1.19 4.14
C ILE A 27 -3.07 2.41 4.56
N LEU A 28 -3.20 3.50 3.81
CA LEU A 28 -2.87 4.84 4.30
C LEU A 28 -4.19 5.57 4.56
N LEU A 29 -4.40 5.93 5.81
CA LEU A 29 -5.50 6.77 6.26
C LEU A 29 -4.99 8.20 6.43
N MET A 30 -5.56 9.11 5.68
CA MET A 30 -5.28 10.54 5.74
C MET A 30 -6.49 11.24 6.33
N ASN A 31 -6.27 12.14 7.28
CA ASN A 31 -7.34 12.89 7.93
C ASN A 31 -8.11 13.81 6.97
N ASP A 32 -7.47 14.22 5.86
CA ASP A 32 -7.86 15.39 5.09
C ASP A 32 -7.49 15.26 3.59
N GLU A 33 -8.43 15.59 2.70
CA GLU A 33 -8.25 15.59 1.24
C GLU A 33 -7.44 16.78 0.72
N TRP A 34 -7.33 17.86 1.49
CA TRP A 34 -6.60 19.06 1.07
C TRP A 34 -5.10 18.80 0.89
N THR A 35 -4.56 17.77 1.53
CA THR A 35 -3.15 17.36 1.39
C THR A 35 -2.76 17.10 -0.07
N LEU A 36 -3.60 16.38 -0.84
CA LEU A 36 -3.32 16.03 -2.25
C LEU A 36 -4.05 16.90 -3.27
N SER A 37 -4.85 17.86 -2.80
CA SER A 37 -5.48 18.87 -3.65
C SER A 37 -4.45 19.77 -4.37
N ASP A 38 -4.85 20.40 -5.47
CA ASP A 38 -4.02 21.40 -6.17
C ASP A 38 -3.64 22.59 -5.27
N THR A 39 -4.44 22.87 -4.22
CA THR A 39 -4.07 23.82 -3.17
C THR A 39 -2.87 23.32 -2.36
N GLY A 40 -2.92 22.07 -1.86
CA GLY A 40 -1.79 21.47 -1.13
C GLY A 40 -0.50 21.40 -1.96
N PHE A 41 -0.62 21.24 -3.28
CA PHE A 41 0.51 21.31 -4.21
C PHE A 41 1.06 22.73 -4.43
N SER A 42 0.27 23.78 -4.22
CA SER A 42 0.64 25.17 -4.52
C SER A 42 1.02 26.01 -3.30
N THR A 43 0.68 25.58 -2.08
CA THR A 43 0.97 26.31 -0.82
C THR A 43 2.43 26.18 -0.32
N GLY A 44 3.32 25.62 -1.13
CA GLY A 44 4.74 25.43 -0.76
C GLY A 44 4.99 24.27 0.21
N ALA A 45 3.99 23.43 0.46
CA ALA A 45 4.13 22.17 1.16
C ALA A 45 4.73 21.07 0.25
N ASP A 46 5.13 19.95 0.84
CA ASP A 46 5.83 18.87 0.13
C ASP A 46 4.87 17.81 -0.46
N ALA A 47 3.65 18.22 -0.85
CA ALA A 47 2.59 17.33 -1.33
C ALA A 47 3.03 16.47 -2.53
N GLY A 48 3.81 17.04 -3.46
CA GLY A 48 4.35 16.29 -4.59
C GLY A 48 5.37 15.21 -4.20
N GLN A 49 6.20 15.46 -3.17
CA GLN A 49 7.12 14.43 -2.67
C GLN A 49 6.35 13.35 -1.92
N PHE A 50 5.38 13.74 -1.10
CA PHE A 50 4.50 12.81 -0.40
C PHE A 50 3.73 11.90 -1.37
N ALA A 51 3.14 12.46 -2.43
CA ALA A 51 2.47 11.69 -3.49
C ALA A 51 3.40 10.68 -4.17
N ARG A 52 4.66 11.04 -4.47
CA ARG A 52 5.66 10.10 -4.98
C ARG A 52 5.97 8.98 -3.99
N ASN A 53 6.09 9.32 -2.71
CA ASN A 53 6.33 8.33 -1.66
C ASN A 53 5.15 7.36 -1.51
N ILE A 54 3.90 7.83 -1.63
CA ILE A 54 2.70 6.98 -1.65
C ILE A 54 2.78 5.99 -2.83
N GLY A 55 3.05 6.48 -4.05
CA GLY A 55 3.15 5.64 -5.23
C GLY A 55 4.24 4.56 -5.11
N SER A 56 5.42 4.94 -4.63
CA SER A 56 6.53 4.02 -4.34
C SER A 56 6.15 3.03 -3.23
N TRP A 57 5.51 3.48 -2.15
CA TRP A 57 5.14 2.65 -1.02
C TRP A 57 4.08 1.60 -1.39
N ALA A 58 3.09 1.96 -2.22
CA ALA A 58 2.05 1.07 -2.70
C ALA A 58 2.57 -0.04 -3.62
N THR A 59 3.69 0.20 -4.31
CA THR A 59 4.23 -0.67 -5.36
C THR A 59 5.55 -1.34 -4.99
N GLY A 60 6.12 -1.03 -3.82
CA GLY A 60 7.47 -1.44 -3.46
C GLY A 60 8.56 -0.81 -4.34
N GLY A 61 8.32 0.41 -4.86
CA GLY A 61 9.26 1.17 -5.67
C GLY A 61 9.19 0.91 -7.18
N SER A 62 8.18 0.16 -7.64
CA SER A 62 7.97 -0.12 -9.06
C SER A 62 6.93 0.83 -9.67
N THR A 63 6.79 0.84 -10.99
CA THR A 63 5.63 1.46 -11.64
C THR A 63 4.36 0.68 -11.28
N GLY A 64 3.20 1.33 -11.28
CA GLY A 64 1.94 0.72 -10.85
C GLY A 64 0.74 1.25 -11.60
N ASN A 65 -0.38 0.55 -11.47
CA ASN A 65 -1.68 0.95 -12.00
C ASN A 65 -2.58 1.41 -10.85
N PHE A 66 -3.00 2.66 -10.84
CA PHE A 66 -3.77 3.27 -9.75
C PHE A 66 -5.14 3.73 -10.22
N LEU A 67 -6.13 3.54 -9.36
CA LEU A 67 -7.48 4.05 -9.53
C LEU A 67 -7.76 5.07 -8.43
N ALA A 68 -8.03 6.32 -8.80
CA ALA A 68 -8.72 7.29 -7.95
C ALA A 68 -10.23 7.14 -8.16
N TYR A 69 -10.86 6.33 -7.30
CA TYR A 69 -12.30 6.11 -7.31
C TYR A 69 -12.98 7.26 -6.55
N SER A 70 -13.01 8.44 -7.16
CA SER A 70 -13.53 9.65 -6.54
C SER A 70 -13.86 10.73 -7.57
N THR A 71 -14.74 11.65 -7.18
CA THR A 71 -15.00 12.94 -7.83
C THR A 71 -14.53 14.13 -6.96
N ASN A 72 -13.92 13.86 -5.80
CA ASN A 72 -13.42 14.88 -4.89
C ASN A 72 -12.18 15.60 -5.47
N PHE A 73 -12.03 16.89 -5.21
CA PHE A 73 -10.94 17.72 -5.71
C PHE A 73 -9.55 17.28 -5.20
N GLY A 74 -9.47 16.65 -4.02
CA GLY A 74 -8.25 16.08 -3.48
C GLY A 74 -7.62 15.00 -4.37
N LEU A 75 -8.46 14.26 -5.12
CA LEU A 75 -8.01 13.17 -5.99
C LEU A 75 -8.16 13.44 -7.49
N THR A 76 -8.86 14.50 -7.87
CA THR A 76 -9.10 14.88 -9.29
C THR A 76 -8.20 16.03 -9.77
N GLY A 77 -7.37 16.57 -8.89
CA GLY A 77 -6.42 17.65 -9.17
C GLY A 77 -5.33 17.31 -10.20
N SER A 78 -4.84 18.35 -10.86
CA SER A 78 -3.79 18.27 -11.87
C SER A 78 -2.40 17.98 -11.28
N GLY A 79 -2.12 18.47 -10.08
CA GLY A 79 -0.85 18.27 -9.37
C GLY A 79 -0.61 16.81 -9.02
N LEU A 80 -1.61 16.16 -8.44
CA LEU A 80 -1.57 14.73 -8.10
C LEU A 80 -1.43 13.86 -9.36
N SER A 81 -2.30 14.06 -10.35
CA SER A 81 -2.29 13.28 -11.59
C SER A 81 -0.97 13.43 -12.36
N SER A 82 -0.44 14.65 -12.48
CA SER A 82 0.86 14.90 -13.11
C SER A 82 2.01 14.25 -12.34
N THR A 83 1.95 14.26 -11.00
CA THR A 83 2.98 13.65 -10.15
C THR A 83 3.00 12.13 -10.31
N MET A 84 1.84 11.49 -10.26
CA MET A 84 1.71 10.03 -10.41
C MET A 84 2.16 9.56 -11.79
N THR A 85 1.72 10.25 -12.84
CA THR A 85 2.10 9.91 -14.22
C THR A 85 3.58 10.19 -14.51
N SER A 86 4.15 11.28 -13.99
CA SER A 86 5.59 11.57 -14.12
C SER A 86 6.47 10.57 -13.37
N ALA A 87 5.95 9.96 -12.30
CA ALA A 87 6.59 8.84 -11.60
C ALA A 87 6.45 7.49 -12.34
N GLY A 88 5.78 7.47 -13.52
CA GLY A 88 5.62 6.29 -14.36
C GLY A 88 4.42 5.41 -14.00
N HIS A 89 3.53 5.85 -13.12
CA HIS A 89 2.30 5.13 -12.80
C HIS A 89 1.20 5.43 -13.83
N SER A 90 0.33 4.44 -14.06
CA SER A 90 -0.97 4.69 -14.70
C SER A 90 -1.94 5.26 -13.67
N TRP A 91 -2.66 6.31 -14.04
CA TRP A 91 -3.58 7.03 -13.17
C TRP A 91 -4.96 7.11 -13.81
N THR A 92 -5.91 6.32 -13.31
CA THR A 92 -7.30 6.32 -13.75
C THR A 92 -8.15 7.06 -12.73
N VAL A 93 -9.03 7.95 -13.17
CA VAL A 93 -9.86 8.77 -12.27
C VAL A 93 -11.34 8.59 -12.61
N GLY A 94 -12.17 8.45 -11.58
CA GLY A 94 -13.61 8.49 -11.67
C GLY A 94 -14.29 7.28 -11.02
N THR A 95 -15.62 7.32 -11.01
CA THR A 95 -16.48 6.34 -10.32
C THR A 95 -17.21 5.39 -11.27
N ALA A 96 -16.86 5.42 -12.56
CA ALA A 96 -17.49 4.55 -13.58
C ALA A 96 -16.95 3.11 -13.55
N THR A 97 -15.79 2.88 -12.94
CA THR A 97 -15.20 1.55 -12.80
C THR A 97 -16.07 0.67 -11.92
N THR A 98 -16.40 -0.54 -12.37
CA THR A 98 -17.15 -1.50 -11.55
C THR A 98 -16.41 -1.77 -10.24
N PHE A 99 -17.06 -1.46 -9.11
CA PHE A 99 -16.45 -1.58 -7.80
C PHE A 99 -16.63 -3.00 -7.22
N ASN A 100 -15.81 -3.95 -7.70
CA ASN A 100 -15.78 -5.32 -7.20
C ASN A 100 -14.34 -5.85 -7.13
N LEU A 101 -14.13 -6.92 -6.36
CA LEU A 101 -12.78 -7.46 -6.13
C LEU A 101 -12.04 -7.81 -7.43
N PRO A 102 -12.61 -8.54 -8.41
CA PRO A 102 -11.91 -8.85 -9.66
C PRO A 102 -11.41 -7.60 -10.41
N THR A 103 -12.19 -6.52 -10.40
CA THR A 103 -11.80 -5.26 -11.05
C THR A 103 -10.72 -4.55 -10.24
N LEU A 104 -10.89 -4.41 -8.92
CA LEU A 104 -9.90 -3.74 -8.07
C LEU A 104 -8.56 -4.48 -8.05
N SER A 105 -8.55 -5.81 -8.13
CA SER A 105 -7.33 -6.63 -8.22
C SER A 105 -6.47 -6.35 -9.45
N SER A 106 -6.96 -5.60 -10.45
CA SER A 106 -6.16 -5.13 -11.59
C SER A 106 -5.37 -3.83 -11.31
N TYR A 107 -5.61 -3.20 -10.16
CA TYR A 107 -4.92 -2.01 -9.69
C TYR A 107 -4.01 -2.36 -8.51
N ASN A 108 -2.84 -1.73 -8.44
CA ASN A 108 -1.94 -1.84 -7.29
C ASN A 108 -2.44 -1.04 -6.09
N ALA A 109 -3.12 0.08 -6.34
CA ALA A 109 -3.71 0.90 -5.29
C ALA A 109 -5.02 1.56 -5.73
N ILE A 110 -5.93 1.70 -4.75
CA ILE A 110 -7.18 2.43 -4.88
C ILE A 110 -7.14 3.65 -3.97
N PHE A 111 -7.30 4.83 -4.54
CA PHE A 111 -7.42 6.10 -3.83
C PHE A 111 -8.91 6.45 -3.70
N LEU A 112 -9.34 6.83 -2.50
CA LEU A 112 -10.72 7.11 -2.14
C LEU A 112 -10.80 8.43 -1.38
N SER A 113 -11.81 9.22 -1.70
CA SER A 113 -12.11 10.48 -1.03
C SER A 113 -13.57 10.85 -1.33
N GLY A 114 -14.39 11.06 -0.30
CA GLY A 114 -15.77 11.57 -0.35
C GLY A 114 -16.84 10.61 -0.94
N ASN A 115 -16.59 9.97 -2.08
CA ASN A 115 -17.56 9.07 -2.69
C ASN A 115 -17.65 7.74 -1.92
N ALA A 116 -18.85 7.37 -1.51
CA ALA A 116 -19.10 6.08 -0.89
C ALA A 116 -18.67 4.91 -1.78
N ALA A 117 -18.14 3.86 -1.15
CA ALA A 117 -17.71 2.64 -1.78
C ALA A 117 -18.05 1.42 -0.92
N ASP A 118 -18.05 0.22 -1.51
CA ASP A 118 -18.38 -0.99 -0.77
C ASP A 118 -17.23 -1.39 0.16
N ASN A 119 -17.48 -1.28 1.48
CA ASN A 119 -16.50 -1.60 2.51
C ASN A 119 -16.06 -3.06 2.46
N GLN A 120 -16.95 -4.01 2.16
CA GLN A 120 -16.59 -5.42 2.11
C GLN A 120 -15.67 -5.73 0.93
N VAL A 121 -15.89 -5.07 -0.22
CA VAL A 121 -14.98 -5.17 -1.36
C VAL A 121 -13.59 -4.63 -1.00
N LEU A 122 -13.50 -3.51 -0.29
CA LEU A 122 -12.23 -2.94 0.18
C LEU A 122 -11.50 -3.85 1.18
N ILE A 123 -12.23 -4.41 2.15
CA ILE A 123 -11.69 -5.39 3.09
C ILE A 123 -11.10 -6.59 2.32
N ASN A 124 -11.85 -7.12 1.36
CA ASN A 124 -11.39 -8.25 0.54
C ASN A 124 -10.18 -7.88 -0.32
N TYR A 125 -10.14 -6.67 -0.86
CA TYR A 125 -9.04 -6.17 -1.68
C TYR A 125 -7.75 -6.03 -0.87
N VAL A 126 -7.80 -5.43 0.32
CA VAL A 126 -6.63 -5.33 1.22
C VAL A 126 -6.18 -6.72 1.68
N ASN A 127 -7.10 -7.60 2.08
CA ASN A 127 -6.77 -8.99 2.44
C ASN A 127 -6.13 -9.79 1.29
N ALA A 128 -6.40 -9.41 0.04
CA ALA A 128 -5.79 -9.99 -1.16
C ALA A 128 -4.44 -9.34 -1.54
N GLY A 129 -3.94 -8.39 -0.74
CA GLY A 129 -2.65 -7.72 -0.96
C GLY A 129 -2.74 -6.35 -1.65
N GLY A 130 -3.96 -5.82 -1.83
CA GLY A 130 -4.19 -4.49 -2.37
C GLY A 130 -3.79 -3.37 -1.42
N THR A 131 -3.52 -2.19 -1.97
CA THR A 131 -3.26 -0.96 -1.20
C THR A 131 -4.43 0.01 -1.30
N VAL A 132 -4.90 0.52 -0.17
CA VAL A 132 -5.95 1.56 -0.12
C VAL A 132 -5.36 2.85 0.44
N ILE A 133 -5.61 3.97 -0.27
CA ILE A 133 -5.32 5.32 0.21
C ILE A 133 -6.68 6.01 0.42
N LEU A 134 -6.99 6.38 1.66
CA LEU A 134 -8.29 6.95 2.01
C LEU A 134 -8.11 8.31 2.68
N GLU A 135 -8.75 9.33 2.11
CA GLU A 135 -8.81 10.69 2.63
C GLU A 135 -10.17 10.93 3.31
N GLY A 136 -10.13 11.46 4.54
CA GLY A 136 -11.28 12.03 5.23
C GLY A 136 -11.34 13.54 5.03
N GLY A 137 -12.16 14.25 5.82
CA GLY A 137 -12.23 15.72 5.79
C GLY A 137 -13.11 16.30 4.68
N THR A 138 -13.80 15.45 3.92
CA THR A 138 -14.30 15.80 2.58
C THR A 138 -15.51 16.73 2.55
N GLY A 139 -16.10 17.00 3.71
CA GLY A 139 -17.36 17.73 3.82
C GLY A 139 -18.58 16.89 3.47
N TRP A 140 -18.40 15.63 3.04
CA TRP A 140 -19.49 14.81 2.52
C TRP A 140 -20.43 14.38 3.65
N ALA A 141 -21.62 15.00 3.70
CA ALA A 141 -22.61 14.79 4.77
C ALA A 141 -22.09 15.04 6.21
N GLY A 142 -20.89 15.61 6.34
CA GLY A 142 -20.22 15.94 7.60
C GLY A 142 -19.37 14.79 8.18
N SER A 143 -18.48 15.16 9.10
CA SER A 143 -17.47 14.29 9.72
C SER A 143 -18.02 12.97 10.25
N ALA A 144 -19.20 12.99 10.89
CA ALA A 144 -19.82 11.79 11.46
C ALA A 144 -20.34 10.83 10.39
N ALA A 145 -20.84 11.35 9.27
CA ALA A 145 -21.31 10.54 8.16
C ALA A 145 -20.15 9.89 7.40
N GLU A 146 -19.04 10.64 7.20
CA GLU A 146 -17.80 10.09 6.64
C GLU A 146 -17.25 8.97 7.52
N ALA A 147 -17.16 9.20 8.84
CA ALA A 147 -16.75 8.17 9.78
C ALA A 147 -17.68 6.94 9.72
N ALA A 148 -19.00 7.14 9.66
CA ALA A 148 -19.96 6.04 9.53
C ALA A 148 -19.79 5.24 8.23
N GLN A 149 -19.48 5.92 7.11
CA GLN A 149 -19.23 5.28 5.83
C GLN A 149 -17.96 4.42 5.86
N TRP A 150 -16.87 4.91 6.45
CA TRP A 150 -15.56 4.27 6.32
C TRP A 150 -15.16 3.35 7.48
N ASN A 151 -15.72 3.55 8.68
CA ASN A 151 -15.29 2.81 9.86
C ASN A 151 -15.61 1.31 9.79
N THR A 152 -16.59 0.86 8.98
CA THR A 152 -16.74 -0.59 8.74
C THR A 152 -15.49 -1.20 8.09
N PHE A 153 -14.91 -0.53 7.09
CA PHE A 153 -13.66 -0.95 6.45
C PHE A 153 -12.45 -0.76 7.38
N LEU A 154 -12.29 0.44 7.94
CA LEU A 154 -11.11 0.79 8.75
C LEU A 154 -11.00 -0.06 10.02
N ASN A 155 -12.12 -0.32 10.70
CA ASN A 155 -12.11 -1.08 11.96
C ASN A 155 -11.68 -2.54 11.74
N ALA A 156 -11.85 -3.09 10.53
CA ALA A 156 -11.36 -4.43 10.20
C ALA A 156 -9.82 -4.52 10.25
N PHE A 157 -9.13 -3.37 10.22
CA PHE A 157 -7.67 -3.25 10.20
C PHE A 157 -7.14 -2.40 11.37
N GLY A 158 -7.92 -2.22 12.43
CA GLY A 158 -7.48 -1.50 13.63
C GLY A 158 -7.37 0.03 13.46
N LEU A 159 -7.91 0.58 12.37
CA LEU A 159 -7.95 2.02 12.10
C LEU A 159 -9.36 2.58 12.27
N GLY A 160 -9.51 3.90 12.28
CA GLY A 160 -10.82 4.56 12.20
C GLY A 160 -10.73 6.07 11.98
N PHE A 161 -11.84 6.68 11.58
CA PHE A 161 -12.03 8.11 11.63
C PHE A 161 -12.75 8.54 12.92
N GLY A 162 -12.31 9.67 13.48
CA GLY A 162 -13.07 10.43 14.46
C GLY A 162 -14.35 11.01 13.86
N SER A 163 -15.37 11.27 14.69
CA SER A 163 -16.69 11.73 14.25
C SER A 163 -16.84 13.25 14.15
N SER A 164 -15.78 14.01 14.44
CA SER A 164 -15.73 15.48 14.37
C SER A 164 -14.53 15.91 13.53
N TYR A 165 -14.65 17.04 12.84
CA TYR A 165 -13.46 17.68 12.26
C TYR A 165 -12.62 18.32 13.35
N ASN A 166 -11.30 18.34 13.13
CA ASN A 166 -10.33 18.64 14.18
C ASN A 166 -9.83 20.09 14.20
N GLY A 167 -10.21 20.92 13.23
CA GLY A 167 -9.78 22.33 13.14
C GLY A 167 -8.29 22.51 12.85
N VAL A 168 -7.56 21.45 12.46
CA VAL A 168 -6.15 21.53 12.09
C VAL A 168 -6.04 22.13 10.69
N GLU A 169 -5.39 23.28 10.57
CA GLU A 169 -5.30 24.03 9.30
C GLU A 169 -3.88 24.58 9.07
N GLY A 170 -3.47 24.65 7.80
CA GLY A 170 -2.20 25.22 7.36
C GLY A 170 -1.14 24.18 7.02
N ASN A 171 0.10 24.65 6.80
CA ASN A 171 1.24 23.77 6.52
C ASN A 171 1.75 23.17 7.83
N ILE A 172 1.39 21.91 8.08
CA ILE A 172 1.75 21.19 9.29
C ILE A 172 3.11 20.52 9.11
N ALA A 173 4.02 20.75 10.05
CA ALA A 173 5.33 20.12 10.05
C ALA A 173 5.20 18.60 10.20
N ILE A 174 5.93 17.86 9.38
CA ILE A 174 5.98 16.40 9.40
C ILE A 174 7.37 15.97 9.87
N SER A 175 7.39 15.17 10.93
CA SER A 175 8.61 14.60 11.48
C SER A 175 8.37 13.15 11.88
N ASN A 176 8.44 12.25 10.91
CA ASN A 176 8.34 10.82 11.15
C ASN A 176 9.27 10.05 10.18
N PRO A 177 10.01 9.02 10.65
CA PRO A 177 10.98 8.30 9.81
C PRO A 177 10.35 7.36 8.77
N HIS A 178 9.02 7.20 8.76
CA HIS A 178 8.32 6.34 7.82
C HIS A 178 8.61 6.73 6.37
N THR A 179 8.69 5.74 5.47
CA THR A 179 9.04 5.94 4.05
C THR A 179 8.10 6.91 3.33
N LEU A 180 6.82 6.94 3.74
CA LEU A 180 5.84 7.92 3.27
C LEU A 180 6.30 9.38 3.44
N PHE A 181 7.11 9.69 4.45
CA PHE A 181 7.52 11.06 4.78
C PHE A 181 8.99 11.36 4.44
N GLN A 182 9.66 10.50 3.68
CA GLN A 182 11.03 10.78 3.25
C GLN A 182 11.08 12.05 2.38
N GLY A 183 11.85 13.05 2.82
CA GLY A 183 11.96 14.34 2.15
C GLY A 183 10.70 15.21 2.24
N VAL A 184 9.78 14.89 3.15
CA VAL A 184 8.56 15.67 3.42
C VAL A 184 8.74 16.40 4.75
N ASN A 185 8.84 17.73 4.70
CA ASN A 185 8.99 18.59 5.88
C ASN A 185 7.65 19.14 6.36
N SER A 186 6.72 19.38 5.44
CA SER A 186 5.37 19.83 5.79
C SER A 186 4.31 19.41 4.79
N LEU A 187 3.07 19.26 5.26
CA LEU A 187 1.89 18.96 4.45
C LEU A 187 0.75 19.90 4.81
N TYR A 188 0.02 20.35 3.79
CA TYR A 188 -1.12 21.25 3.98
C TYR A 188 -2.34 20.49 4.50
N GLN A 189 -3.02 21.09 5.46
CA GLN A 189 -4.21 20.59 6.14
C GLN A 189 -5.28 21.68 6.16
N ASN A 190 -6.55 21.31 6.15
CA ASN A 190 -7.68 22.21 6.26
C ASN A 190 -8.92 21.50 6.85
N ASN A 191 -8.87 21.22 8.15
CA ASN A 191 -9.98 20.77 8.98
C ASN A 191 -10.53 19.36 8.64
N GLY A 192 -9.67 18.34 8.78
CA GLY A 192 -10.00 16.93 8.52
C GLY A 192 -10.61 16.14 9.69
N ASN A 193 -10.95 14.87 9.44
CA ASN A 193 -11.35 13.87 10.45
C ASN A 193 -10.13 13.24 11.11
N ASP A 194 -10.08 13.13 12.44
CA ASP A 194 -8.96 12.45 13.10
C ASP A 194 -8.73 11.02 12.58
N ALA A 195 -7.51 10.72 12.17
CA ALA A 195 -7.05 9.38 11.85
C ALA A 195 -6.67 8.66 13.16
N LEU A 196 -7.38 7.58 13.47
CA LEU A 196 -7.28 6.87 14.75
C LEU A 196 -6.64 5.50 14.57
N ASP A 197 -5.81 5.13 15.55
CA ASP A 197 -5.48 3.74 15.86
C ASP A 197 -6.43 3.28 16.98
N ILE A 198 -7.38 2.41 16.64
CA ILE A 198 -8.41 1.94 17.56
C ILE A 198 -8.03 0.62 18.24
N ASN A 199 -6.88 0.04 17.87
CA ASN A 199 -6.35 -1.17 18.47
C ASN A 199 -4.83 -1.05 18.63
N ILE A 200 -4.42 -0.22 19.59
CA ILE A 200 -3.00 0.09 19.90
C ILE A 200 -2.13 -1.15 20.23
N SER A 201 -2.75 -2.31 20.46
CA SER A 201 -2.03 -3.57 20.70
C SER A 201 -1.65 -4.30 19.41
N ASP A 202 -2.29 -3.97 18.28
CA ASP A 202 -1.98 -4.52 16.96
C ASP A 202 -0.80 -3.74 16.35
N PRO A 203 0.37 -4.37 16.15
CA PRO A 203 1.53 -3.67 15.60
C PRO A 203 1.40 -3.33 14.10
N ASN A 204 0.32 -3.78 13.45
CA ASN A 204 0.06 -3.51 12.04
C ASN A 204 -0.59 -2.14 11.81
N ALA A 205 -1.36 -1.64 12.77
CA ALA A 205 -2.01 -0.34 12.72
C ALA A 205 -1.25 0.68 13.58
N LYS A 206 -1.10 1.93 13.10
CA LYS A 206 -0.49 3.01 13.91
C LYS A 206 -0.76 4.39 13.32
N VAL A 207 -0.93 5.38 14.19
CA VAL A 207 -0.83 6.79 13.82
C VAL A 207 0.65 7.16 13.65
N LEU A 208 1.00 7.74 12.51
CA LEU A 208 2.37 8.16 12.19
C LEU A 208 2.63 9.63 12.53
N ALA A 209 1.64 10.49 12.37
CA ALA A 209 1.79 11.91 12.64
C ALA A 209 0.52 12.45 13.27
N SER A 210 0.71 13.33 14.26
CA SER A 210 -0.34 14.00 14.99
C SER A 210 0.07 15.44 15.32
N LEU A 211 -0.93 16.29 15.55
CA LEU A 211 -0.76 17.64 16.05
C LEU A 211 -1.80 17.90 17.14
N ASP A 212 -1.38 18.39 18.30
CA ASP A 212 -2.28 18.74 19.42
C ASP A 212 -3.27 17.63 19.85
N GLY A 213 -2.87 16.37 19.66
CA GLY A 213 -3.69 15.20 19.98
C GLY A 213 -4.57 14.70 18.83
N HIS A 214 -4.58 15.39 17.69
CA HIS A 214 -5.30 15.02 16.48
C HIS A 214 -4.42 14.17 15.56
N GLY A 215 -4.87 12.98 15.20
CA GLY A 215 -4.16 12.10 14.27
C GLY A 215 -4.36 12.57 12.83
N LEU A 216 -3.26 12.77 12.11
CA LEU A 216 -3.29 13.30 10.74
C LEU A 216 -3.09 12.19 9.70
N TYR A 217 -2.17 11.27 9.99
CA TYR A 217 -1.84 10.17 9.10
C TYR A 217 -1.70 8.90 9.90
N ALA A 218 -2.41 7.85 9.52
CA ALA A 218 -2.29 6.53 10.09
C ALA A 218 -2.09 5.48 8.99
N VAL A 219 -1.49 4.35 9.34
CA VAL A 219 -1.25 3.26 8.40
C VAL A 219 -1.69 1.93 8.99
N TYR A 220 -2.14 1.05 8.11
CA TYR A 220 -2.13 -0.39 8.31
C TYR A 220 -1.09 -0.98 7.38
N GLU A 221 -0.14 -1.72 7.93
CA GLU A 221 0.79 -2.55 7.19
C GLU A 221 0.89 -3.88 7.91
N GLN A 222 0.43 -4.96 7.28
CA GLN A 222 0.64 -6.27 7.86
C GLN A 222 2.15 -6.55 7.91
N GLN A 223 2.67 -6.61 9.13
CA GLN A 223 4.04 -7.01 9.37
C GLN A 223 4.18 -8.44 8.87
N ASN A 224 5.13 -8.67 7.97
CA ASN A 224 5.44 -10.01 7.49
C ASN A 224 5.61 -10.92 8.72
N ARG A 225 4.70 -11.90 8.89
CA ARG A 225 4.92 -13.01 9.82
C ARG A 225 6.22 -13.66 9.36
N ASN A 226 7.34 -13.41 10.06
CA ASN A 226 8.66 -14.00 9.88
C ASN A 226 8.67 -15.10 8.81
N VAL A 227 8.79 -14.70 7.54
CA VAL A 227 9.15 -15.64 6.48
C VAL A 227 10.64 -15.84 6.66
N PRO A 228 11.13 -17.06 6.98
CA PRO A 228 12.56 -17.30 7.00
C PRO A 228 13.11 -16.86 5.66
N ASP A 229 14.04 -15.91 5.71
CA ASP A 229 14.67 -15.29 4.55
C ASP A 229 15.04 -16.38 3.52
N ALA A 230 14.59 -16.21 2.28
CA ALA A 230 14.80 -17.16 1.17
C ALA A 230 16.30 -17.44 0.92
N SER A 231 17.17 -16.62 1.51
CA SER A 231 18.61 -16.82 1.65
C SER A 231 18.97 -18.17 2.30
N ASN A 232 18.17 -18.68 3.24
CA ASN A 232 18.40 -20.00 3.86
C ASN A 232 17.87 -21.17 3.03
N THR A 233 16.88 -20.93 2.16
CA THR A 233 16.27 -21.97 1.32
C THR A 233 17.17 -22.33 0.13
N LEU A 234 17.89 -21.34 -0.42
CA LEU A 234 18.92 -21.57 -1.44
C LEU A 234 20.12 -22.34 -0.88
N ALA A 235 20.54 -22.05 0.36
CA ALA A 235 21.63 -22.78 1.02
C ALA A 235 21.32 -24.27 1.22
N LEU A 236 20.07 -24.61 1.57
CA LEU A 236 19.59 -25.99 1.72
C LEU A 236 19.52 -26.74 0.38
N LEU A 237 19.14 -26.07 -0.71
CA LEU A 237 19.12 -26.66 -2.05
C LEU A 237 20.52 -26.85 -2.64
N SER A 238 21.46 -25.92 -2.40
CA SER A 238 22.86 -26.08 -2.81
C SER A 238 23.58 -27.19 -2.02
N GLY A 239 23.25 -27.39 -0.74
CA GLY A 239 23.80 -28.49 0.07
C GLY A 239 23.34 -29.88 -0.40
N ALA A 240 22.09 -30.01 -0.83
CA ALA A 240 21.53 -31.27 -1.34
C ALA A 240 22.14 -31.68 -2.69
N ILE A 241 22.42 -30.72 -3.59
CA ILE A 241 23.02 -31.02 -4.90
C ILE A 241 24.49 -31.45 -4.77
N VAL A 242 25.26 -30.86 -3.84
CA VAL A 242 26.64 -31.27 -3.57
C VAL A 242 26.71 -32.64 -2.89
N GLY A 243 25.76 -32.95 -1.98
CA GLY A 243 25.69 -34.26 -1.32
C GLY A 243 25.47 -35.44 -2.27
N VAL A 244 24.62 -35.27 -3.29
CA VAL A 244 24.36 -36.32 -4.30
C VAL A 244 25.56 -36.54 -5.23
N LEU A 245 26.36 -35.50 -5.50
CA LEU A 245 27.59 -35.63 -6.30
C LEU A 245 28.73 -36.33 -5.55
N PHE A 246 28.81 -36.20 -4.22
CA PHE A 246 29.82 -36.90 -3.41
C PHE A 246 29.47 -38.36 -3.09
N LEU A 247 28.18 -38.72 -2.98
CA LEU A 247 27.77 -40.11 -2.78
C LEU A 247 28.01 -40.99 -4.02
N ARG A 248 28.06 -40.41 -5.23
CA ARG A 248 28.35 -41.17 -6.46
C ARG A 248 29.82 -41.53 -6.66
N ARG A 249 30.75 -40.94 -5.88
CA ARG A 249 32.20 -41.16 -6.03
C ARG A 249 32.76 -42.27 -5.13
N ARG A 250 31.96 -42.88 -4.25
CA ARG A 250 32.39 -43.94 -3.31
C ARG A 250 32.00 -45.38 -3.70
N TYR A 251 31.42 -45.61 -4.88
CA TYR A 251 31.07 -46.96 -5.37
C TYR A 251 31.92 -47.46 -6.55
N PHE A 252 33.06 -46.83 -6.81
CA PHE A 252 34.07 -47.36 -7.74
C PHE A 252 35.47 -47.20 -7.13
N ALA A 253 35.82 -48.14 -6.26
CA ALA A 253 37.19 -48.56 -5.97
C ALA A 253 37.14 -50.08 -5.72
#